data_AF-A0A2T5K1E9-F1
#
_entry.id   AF-A0A2T5K1E9-F1
#
_cell.length_a   1.000
_cell.length_b   1.000
_cell.length_c   1.000
_cell.angle_alpha   90.00
_cell.angle_beta   90.00
_cell.angle_gamma   90.00
#
_symmetry.space_group_name_H-M   'P 1'
#
loop_
_entity.id
_entity.type
_entity.pdbx_description
1 polymer ?
#
loop_
_entity_poly.entity_id
_entity_poly.type
_entity_poly.pdbx_seq_one_letter_code
_entity_poly.pdbx_strand_id
1 'polypeptide(L)'
;MASDKDKDQGKSAANGNSGTSKRGFASMDDEKQREIASKGGKAAHEKGTAHEFTSEEAREAGRAAHAKGNAHEFDSEEAREAGRKGGKAAHERGTAHEFNSDEAREAGRKGGEASRENRSGSSDSQAPSSRGGSSAQHARTSRQSPKNG
;
A
#
# COMPACT_ATOMS: atom_id res chain seq x y z
N MET A 1 6.18 -33.21 29.96
CA MET A 1 7.66 -33.11 29.93
C MET A 1 8.02 -31.69 29.53
N ALA A 2 8.65 -30.96 30.46
CA ALA A 2 9.29 -29.63 30.40
C ALA A 2 8.40 -28.42 29.99
N SER A 3 7.96 -27.52 30.88
CA SER A 3 8.67 -26.60 31.82
C SER A 3 9.22 -25.32 31.17
N ASP A 4 8.60 -24.21 31.58
CA ASP A 4 9.26 -22.98 32.05
C ASP A 4 10.13 -22.14 31.07
N LYS A 5 9.63 -20.96 30.69
CA LYS A 5 10.13 -19.69 31.25
C LYS A 5 9.39 -18.46 30.70
N ASP A 6 8.51 -17.93 31.55
CA ASP A 6 8.35 -16.49 31.70
C ASP A 6 9.73 -15.84 31.90
N LYS A 7 10.03 -14.81 31.11
CA LYS A 7 11.10 -13.85 31.42
C LYS A 7 10.46 -12.48 31.58
N ASP A 8 9.73 -12.36 32.68
CA ASP A 8 9.70 -11.12 33.43
C ASP A 8 11.15 -10.78 33.85
N GLN A 9 11.63 -9.61 33.44
CA GLN A 9 12.81 -9.02 34.04
C GLN A 9 12.44 -7.62 34.55
N GLY A 10 11.68 -7.59 35.64
CA GLY A 10 11.87 -6.57 36.66
C GLY A 10 13.29 -6.67 37.25
N LYS A 11 14.12 -5.66 37.02
CA LYS A 11 15.32 -5.39 37.82
C LYS A 11 15.12 -4.10 38.59
N SER A 12 14.96 -4.28 39.91
CA SER A 12 14.79 -3.25 40.94
C SER A 12 16.12 -2.64 41.39
N ALA A 13 16.02 -1.40 41.90
CA ALA A 13 16.94 -0.68 42.80
C ALA A 13 18.28 -0.21 42.17
N ALA A 14 18.82 0.99 42.42
CA ALA A 14 18.65 1.92 43.54
C ALA A 14 19.16 3.34 43.16
N ASN A 15 18.61 4.32 43.89
CA ASN A 15 19.27 5.56 44.35
C ASN A 15 19.45 6.74 43.37
N GLY A 16 18.69 7.80 43.63
CA GLY A 16 18.82 9.11 43.00
C GLY A 16 17.62 9.98 43.33
N ASN A 17 17.62 10.59 44.50
CA ASN A 17 16.74 11.72 44.84
C ASN A 17 17.00 12.87 43.85
N SER A 18 16.27 12.91 42.73
CA SER A 18 16.17 14.07 41.85
C SER A 18 14.69 14.35 41.62
N GLY A 19 14.21 15.47 42.17
CA GLY A 19 12.82 15.88 42.16
C GLY A 19 12.31 16.31 40.80
N THR A 20 12.30 15.41 39.81
CA THR A 20 11.40 15.55 38.67
C THR A 20 10.07 14.95 39.10
N SER A 21 9.20 15.81 39.62
CA SER A 21 7.81 15.40 39.86
C SER A 21 7.27 14.72 38.61
N LYS A 22 6.58 13.58 38.74
CA LYS A 22 5.79 12.89 37.68
C LYS A 22 4.63 13.77 37.18
N ARG A 23 4.92 15.02 36.86
CA ARG A 23 4.00 16.09 36.46
C ARG A 23 4.46 16.56 35.10
N GLY A 24 3.50 16.66 34.19
CA GLY A 24 3.74 17.08 32.81
C GLY A 24 3.31 16.01 31.82
N PHE A 25 3.09 16.47 30.59
CA PHE A 25 2.56 15.67 29.49
C PHE A 25 3.40 14.41 29.22
N ALA A 26 4.73 14.54 29.21
CA ALA A 26 5.67 13.43 28.96
C ALA A 26 5.73 12.38 30.08
N SER A 27 5.19 12.67 31.26
CA SER A 27 5.16 11.74 32.40
C SER A 27 3.85 10.96 32.52
N MET A 28 2.89 11.20 31.61
CA MET A 28 1.62 10.46 31.52
C MET A 28 1.76 9.20 30.67
N ASP A 29 0.80 8.28 30.78
CA ASP A 29 0.71 7.08 29.91
C ASP A 29 0.49 7.46 28.44
N ASP A 30 1.04 6.68 27.51
CA ASP A 30 1.02 6.97 26.06
C ASP A 30 -0.40 7.09 25.49
N GLU A 31 -1.33 6.26 25.95
CA GLU A 31 -2.73 6.32 25.55
C GLU A 31 -3.36 7.67 25.92
N LYS A 32 -3.07 8.14 27.14
CA LYS A 32 -3.55 9.43 27.65
C LYS A 32 -2.90 10.60 26.92
N GLN A 33 -1.61 10.51 26.61
CA GLN A 33 -0.93 11.51 25.78
C GLN A 33 -1.57 11.61 24.39
N ARG A 34 -1.82 10.47 23.73
CA ARG A 34 -2.47 10.42 22.42
C ARG A 34 -3.88 10.99 22.48
N GLU A 35 -4.65 10.66 23.50
CA GLU A 35 -6.00 11.19 23.67
C GLU A 35 -5.98 12.72 23.84
N ILE A 36 -5.11 13.25 24.70
CA ILE A 36 -4.96 14.69 24.90
C ILE A 36 -4.46 15.38 23.63
N ALA A 37 -3.48 14.81 22.93
CA ALA A 37 -2.99 15.33 21.65
C ALA A 37 -4.08 15.33 20.58
N SER A 38 -4.87 14.25 20.49
CA SER A 38 -5.99 14.13 19.56
C SER A 38 -7.06 15.19 19.84
N LYS A 39 -7.43 15.38 21.12
CA LYS A 39 -8.36 16.44 21.54
C LYS A 39 -7.81 17.84 21.24
N GLY A 40 -6.52 18.06 21.47
CA GLY A 40 -5.85 19.33 21.15
C GLY A 40 -5.89 19.65 19.66
N GLY A 41 -5.58 18.68 18.81
CA GLY A 41 -5.66 18.84 17.35
C GLY A 41 -7.08 19.13 16.86
N LYS A 42 -8.07 18.36 17.32
CA LYS A 42 -9.49 18.60 16.98
C LYS A 42 -9.95 19.99 17.41
N ALA A 43 -9.63 20.38 18.65
CA ALA A 43 -9.97 21.70 19.16
C ALA A 43 -9.30 22.83 18.37
N ALA A 44 -8.07 22.63 17.88
CA ALA A 44 -7.38 23.63 17.06
C ALA A 44 -8.05 23.86 15.71
N HIS A 45 -8.52 22.77 15.07
CA HIS A 45 -9.34 22.83 13.85
C HIS A 45 -10.70 23.47 14.12
N GLU A 46 -11.42 23.03 15.16
CA GLU A 46 -12.72 23.61 15.55
C GLU A 46 -12.64 25.11 15.85
N LYS A 47 -11.53 25.56 16.43
CA LYS A 47 -11.26 26.98 16.73
C LYS A 47 -10.70 27.78 15.56
N GLY A 48 -10.42 27.14 14.41
CA GLY A 48 -9.81 27.79 13.24
C GLY A 48 -8.38 28.28 13.45
N THR A 49 -7.69 27.74 14.46
CA THR A 49 -6.26 28.06 14.71
C THR A 49 -5.32 27.17 13.91
N ALA A 50 -5.81 26.00 13.48
CA ALA A 50 -5.06 25.11 12.61
C ALA A 50 -5.17 25.55 11.14
N HIS A 51 -4.17 25.19 10.35
CA HIS A 51 -4.23 25.34 8.90
C HIS A 51 -5.21 24.34 8.31
N GLU A 52 -6.12 24.83 7.46
CA GLU A 52 -7.09 24.00 6.75
C GLU A 52 -6.57 23.69 5.35
N PHE A 53 -6.13 22.44 5.15
CA PHE A 53 -5.66 22.00 3.85
C PHE A 53 -6.83 21.82 2.89
N THR A 54 -6.82 22.60 1.81
CA THR A 54 -7.76 22.37 0.71
C THR A 54 -7.30 21.18 -0.15
N SER A 55 -8.25 20.53 -0.83
CA SER A 55 -7.90 19.45 -1.77
C SER A 55 -7.00 19.91 -2.92
N GLU A 56 -7.11 21.18 -3.32
CA GLU A 56 -6.26 21.77 -4.35
C GLU A 56 -4.84 21.97 -3.84
N GLU A 57 -4.69 22.54 -2.64
CA GLU A 57 -3.39 22.74 -2.00
C GLU A 57 -2.65 21.41 -1.77
N ALA A 58 -3.37 20.37 -1.34
CA ALA A 58 -2.77 19.04 -1.19
C ALA A 58 -2.24 18.48 -2.52
N ARG A 59 -2.95 18.69 -3.63
CA ARG A 59 -2.50 18.29 -4.97
C ARG A 59 -1.30 19.12 -5.42
N GLU A 60 -1.33 20.43 -5.19
CA GLU A 60 -0.22 21.32 -5.53
C GLU A 60 1.03 20.95 -4.74
N ALA A 61 0.91 20.70 -3.43
CA ALA A 61 2.01 20.25 -2.59
C ALA A 61 2.60 18.93 -3.08
N GLY A 62 1.75 17.97 -3.47
CA GLY A 62 2.21 16.71 -4.08
C GLY A 62 2.96 16.92 -5.40
N ARG A 63 2.42 17.74 -6.30
CA ARG A 63 3.08 18.10 -7.56
C ARG A 63 4.39 18.83 -7.32
N ALA A 64 4.42 19.76 -6.38
CA ALA A 64 5.60 20.52 -6.01
C ALA A 64 6.68 19.61 -5.39
N ALA A 65 6.31 18.61 -4.59
CA ALA A 65 7.26 17.63 -4.06
C ALA A 65 7.92 16.81 -5.17
N HIS A 66 7.15 16.36 -6.17
CA HIS A 66 7.69 15.70 -7.36
C HIS A 66 8.57 16.64 -8.20
N ALA A 67 8.12 17.86 -8.46
CA ALA A 67 8.87 18.84 -9.26
C ALA A 67 10.19 19.26 -8.58
N LYS A 68 10.22 19.31 -7.24
CA LYS A 68 11.40 19.64 -6.44
C LYS A 68 12.33 18.44 -6.20
N GLY A 69 11.97 17.23 -6.63
CA GLY A 69 12.75 16.01 -6.39
C GLY A 69 12.76 15.52 -4.93
N ASN A 70 11.83 16.00 -4.11
CA ASN A 70 11.69 15.57 -2.71
C ASN A 70 10.74 14.37 -2.55
N ALA A 71 10.01 14.01 -3.60
CA ALA A 71 9.14 12.84 -3.61
C ALA A 71 9.93 11.55 -3.89
N HIS A 72 9.43 10.42 -3.39
CA HIS A 72 9.98 9.11 -3.74
C HIS A 72 9.75 8.84 -5.23
N GLU A 73 10.82 8.54 -5.95
CA GLU A 73 10.76 8.12 -7.34
C GLU A 73 10.64 6.59 -7.38
N PHE A 74 9.46 6.11 -7.77
CA PHE A 74 9.26 4.68 -7.97
C PHE A 74 9.87 4.27 -9.32
N ASP A 75 10.73 3.26 -9.29
CA ASP A 75 11.07 2.55 -10.51
C ASP A 75 9.90 1.66 -10.98
N SER A 76 9.96 1.17 -12.22
CA SER A 76 8.85 0.40 -12.80
C SER A 76 8.58 -0.93 -12.08
N GLU A 77 9.61 -1.57 -11.51
CA GLU A 77 9.46 -2.84 -10.78
C GLU A 77 8.91 -2.58 -9.39
N GLU A 78 9.41 -1.54 -8.70
CA GLU A 78 8.96 -1.10 -7.39
C GLU A 78 7.50 -0.65 -7.42
N ALA A 79 7.10 0.16 -8.41
CA ALA A 79 5.70 0.55 -8.59
C ALA A 79 4.78 -0.66 -8.78
N ARG A 80 5.24 -1.66 -9.54
CA ARG A 80 4.50 -2.90 -9.79
C ARG A 80 4.39 -3.75 -8.52
N GLU A 81 5.47 -3.86 -7.76
CA GLU A 81 5.47 -4.57 -6.49
C GLU A 81 4.56 -3.89 -5.46
N ALA A 82 4.65 -2.57 -5.34
CA ALA A 82 3.79 -1.77 -4.48
C ALA A 82 2.31 -1.95 -4.85
N GLY A 83 1.98 -1.88 -6.14
CA GLY A 83 0.62 -2.13 -6.64
C GLY A 83 0.13 -3.54 -6.31
N ARG A 84 0.97 -4.57 -6.55
CA ARG A 84 0.65 -5.97 -6.20
C ARG A 84 0.41 -6.14 -4.70
N LYS A 85 1.27 -5.56 -3.86
CA LYS A 85 1.15 -5.63 -2.40
C LYS A 85 -0.10 -4.92 -1.91
N GLY A 86 -0.40 -3.73 -2.46
CA GLY A 86 -1.60 -2.98 -2.17
C GLY A 86 -2.88 -3.75 -2.51
N GLY A 87 -2.92 -4.36 -3.70
CA GLY A 87 -4.05 -5.20 -4.11
C GLY A 87 -4.26 -6.41 -3.20
N LYS A 88 -3.18 -7.12 -2.84
CA LYS A 88 -3.26 -8.24 -1.88
C LYS A 88 -3.78 -7.78 -0.51
N ALA A 89 -3.23 -6.69 0.02
CA ALA A 89 -3.67 -6.14 1.31
C ALA A 89 -5.14 -5.70 1.29
N ALA A 90 -5.63 -5.14 0.18
CA ALA A 90 -7.04 -4.77 0.04
C ALA A 90 -7.96 -6.01 0.03
N HIS A 91 -7.54 -7.09 -0.64
CA HIS A 91 -8.28 -8.37 -0.60
C HIS A 91 -8.27 -8.99 0.79
N GLU A 92 -7.12 -9.00 1.48
CA GLU A 92 -7.01 -9.50 2.86
C GLU A 92 -7.89 -8.71 3.84
N ARG A 93 -8.04 -7.40 3.61
CA ARG A 93 -8.88 -6.50 4.43
C ARG A 93 -10.35 -6.47 4.02
N GLY A 94 -10.73 -7.16 2.94
CA GLY A 94 -12.09 -7.13 2.40
C GLY A 94 -12.53 -5.77 1.83
N THR A 95 -11.59 -4.87 1.54
CA THR A 95 -11.87 -3.57 0.92
C THR A 95 -11.71 -3.60 -0.59
N ALA A 96 -11.24 -4.72 -1.14
CA ALA A 96 -11.08 -4.89 -2.59
C ALA A 96 -12.44 -5.05 -3.27
N HIS A 97 -12.52 -4.56 -4.50
CA HIS A 97 -13.67 -4.77 -5.38
C HIS A 97 -13.68 -6.20 -5.91
N GLU A 98 -14.84 -6.86 -5.84
CA GLU A 98 -15.04 -8.19 -6.41
C GLU A 98 -15.41 -8.07 -7.88
N PHE A 99 -14.44 -8.30 -8.76
CA PHE A 99 -14.69 -8.31 -10.19
C PHE A 99 -15.41 -9.59 -10.60
N ASN A 100 -16.51 -9.46 -11.32
CA ASN A 100 -17.03 -10.58 -12.11
C ASN A 100 -16.17 -10.79 -13.37
N SER A 101 -16.36 -11.92 -14.07
CA SER A 101 -15.50 -12.30 -15.20
C SER A 101 -15.54 -11.31 -16.37
N ASP A 102 -16.69 -10.68 -16.63
CA ASP A 102 -16.82 -9.74 -17.74
C ASP A 102 -16.24 -8.37 -17.38
N GLU A 103 -16.41 -7.95 -16.12
CA GLU A 103 -15.84 -6.72 -15.58
C GLU A 103 -14.31 -6.78 -15.49
N ALA A 104 -13.74 -7.92 -15.07
CA ALA A 104 -12.29 -8.12 -15.06
C ALA A 104 -11.69 -8.03 -16.48
N ARG A 105 -12.39 -8.58 -17.48
CA ARG A 105 -11.99 -8.49 -18.90
C ARG A 105 -12.07 -7.06 -19.41
N GLU A 106 -13.13 -6.34 -19.08
CA GLU A 106 -13.30 -4.94 -19.46
C GLU A 106 -12.23 -4.04 -18.84
N ALA A 107 -11.98 -4.20 -17.53
CA ALA A 107 -10.92 -3.48 -16.82
C ALA A 107 -9.54 -3.77 -17.41
N GLY A 108 -9.25 -5.04 -17.74
CA GLY A 108 -8.01 -5.44 -18.40
C GLY A 108 -7.86 -4.84 -19.80
N ARG A 109 -8.94 -4.80 -20.58
CA ARG A 109 -8.96 -4.16 -21.92
C ARG A 109 -8.67 -2.67 -21.80
N LYS A 110 -9.38 -1.96 -20.91
CA LYS A 110 -9.21 -0.52 -20.68
C LYS A 110 -7.80 -0.16 -20.19
N GLY A 111 -7.24 -0.95 -19.28
CA GLY A 111 -5.87 -0.77 -18.81
C GLY A 111 -4.82 -0.99 -19.91
N GLY A 112 -5.06 -1.94 -20.81
CA GLY A 112 -4.20 -2.19 -21.97
C GLY A 112 -4.31 -1.11 -23.05
N GLU A 113 -5.50 -0.55 -23.28
CA GLU A 113 -5.75 0.53 -24.25
C GLU A 113 -5.09 1.84 -23.84
N ALA A 114 -5.15 2.22 -22.56
CA ALA A 114 -4.45 3.40 -22.03
C ALA A 114 -2.92 3.32 -22.27
N SER A 115 -2.36 2.11 -22.27
CA SER A 115 -0.94 1.90 -22.60
C SER A 115 -0.64 1.97 -24.11
N ARG A 116 -1.63 1.78 -24.98
CA ARG A 116 -1.49 1.82 -26.44
C ARG A 116 -1.66 3.22 -27.01
N GLU A 117 -2.54 4.03 -26.43
CA GLU A 117 -2.77 5.42 -26.85
C GLU A 117 -1.50 6.29 -26.74
N ASN A 118 -0.69 6.05 -25.70
CA ASN A 118 0.64 6.69 -25.57
C ASN A 118 1.69 6.20 -26.58
N ARG A 119 1.45 5.11 -27.32
CA ARG A 119 2.36 4.56 -28.35
C ARG A 119 1.92 4.87 -29.78
N SER A 120 0.68 5.31 -30.01
CA SER A 120 0.16 5.63 -31.35
C SER A 120 0.63 6.97 -31.93
N GLY A 121 1.49 7.73 -31.24
CA GLY A 121 2.18 8.90 -31.80
C GLY A 121 3.39 8.57 -32.69
N SER A 122 3.76 7.29 -32.84
CA SER A 122 4.84 6.85 -33.72
C SER A 122 4.28 5.88 -34.76
N SER A 123 3.95 6.42 -35.92
CA SER A 123 3.56 5.67 -37.10
C SER A 123 4.72 4.81 -37.58
N ASP A 124 4.68 3.52 -37.31
CA ASP A 124 5.23 2.54 -38.25
C ASP A 124 4.43 1.23 -38.22
N SER A 125 4.09 0.80 -39.42
CA SER A 125 3.19 -0.27 -39.78
C SER A 125 3.75 -1.65 -39.40
N GLN A 126 3.29 -2.22 -38.28
CA GLN A 126 3.27 -3.67 -38.10
C GLN A 126 1.96 -4.09 -37.40
N ALA A 127 1.24 -5.00 -38.05
CA ALA A 127 -0.04 -5.53 -37.62
C ALA A 127 -0.05 -5.92 -36.13
N PRO A 128 -1.12 -5.63 -35.36
CA PRO A 128 -1.20 -6.10 -33.99
C PRO A 128 -1.40 -7.62 -34.03
N SER A 129 -0.31 -8.37 -33.78
CA SER A 129 -0.44 -9.80 -33.47
C SER A 129 -1.42 -9.93 -32.30
N SER A 130 -2.51 -10.65 -32.55
CA SER A 130 -3.57 -10.91 -31.59
C SER A 130 -3.01 -11.75 -30.45
N ARG A 131 -2.37 -11.10 -29.47
CA ARG A 131 -2.09 -11.70 -28.17
C ARG A 131 -3.32 -11.52 -27.26
N GLY A 132 -4.48 -11.90 -27.81
CA GLY A 132 -5.66 -12.25 -27.04
C GLY A 132 -5.51 -13.72 -26.70
N GLY A 133 -5.46 -14.04 -25.40
CA GLY A 133 -5.47 -15.42 -24.93
C GLY A 133 -6.73 -16.12 -25.46
N SER A 134 -6.55 -17.02 -26.42
CA SER A 134 -7.57 -17.99 -26.78
C SER A 134 -7.64 -19.03 -25.67
N SER A 135 -8.75 -19.07 -24.94
CA SER A 135 -9.06 -20.08 -23.93
C SER A 135 -9.41 -21.45 -24.55
N ALA A 136 -8.70 -21.88 -25.59
CA ALA A 136 -9.06 -23.05 -26.40
C ALA A 136 -7.87 -23.95 -26.77
N GLN A 137 -6.90 -24.13 -25.87
CA GLN A 137 -5.81 -25.10 -26.07
C GLN A 137 -5.49 -25.88 -24.77
N HIS A 138 -6.46 -26.63 -24.28
CA HIS A 138 -6.21 -27.82 -23.44
C HIS A 138 -6.87 -29.02 -24.10
N ALA A 139 -6.31 -29.47 -25.22
CA ALA A 139 -6.60 -30.80 -25.73
C ALA A 139 -5.37 -31.33 -26.46
N ARG A 140 -5.00 -32.58 -26.11
CA ARG A 140 -4.00 -33.45 -26.73
C ARG A 140 -2.62 -33.47 -26.06
N THR A 141 -2.58 -33.90 -24.80
CA THR A 141 -1.51 -34.81 -24.36
C THR A 141 -1.74 -36.17 -25.02
N SER A 142 -1.23 -36.34 -26.24
CA SER A 142 -1.16 -37.64 -26.90
C SER A 142 -0.07 -38.48 -26.24
N ARG A 143 -0.50 -39.43 -25.42
CA ARG A 143 0.00 -40.82 -25.28
C ARG A 143 1.45 -41.06 -25.74
N GLN A 144 2.37 -41.26 -24.79
CA GLN A 144 3.53 -42.14 -24.96
C GLN A 144 3.36 -43.33 -24.01
N SER A 145 3.06 -44.49 -24.58
CA SER A 145 3.08 -45.77 -23.86
C SER A 145 4.51 -46.26 -23.65
N PRO A 146 4.83 -46.96 -22.55
CA PRO A 146 6.09 -47.68 -22.41
C PRO A 146 5.99 -49.02 -23.16
N LYS A 147 7.07 -49.42 -23.85
CA LYS A 147 7.27 -50.82 -24.26
C LYS A 147 8.44 -51.38 -23.47
N ASN A 148 8.13 -52.33 -22.59
CA ASN A 148 9.08 -53.30 -22.06
C ASN A 148 9.45 -54.31 -23.16
N GLY A 149 10.71 -54.75 -23.14
CA GLY A 149 11.28 -55.83 -23.94
C GLY A 149 12.76 -55.93 -23.60
#